data_AF-A0A834BW90-F1
#
_entry.id   AF-A0A834BW90-F1
#
_cell.length_a   1.000
_cell.length_b   1.000
_cell.length_c   1.000
_cell.angle_alpha   90.00
_cell.angle_beta   90.00
_cell.angle_gamma   90.00
#
_symmetry.space_group_name_H-M   'P 1'
#
loop_
_entity.id
_entity.type
_entity.pdbx_description
1 polymer ?
#
loop_
_entity_poly.entity_id
_entity_poly.type
_entity_poly.pdbx_seq_one_letter_code
_entity_poly.pdbx_strand_id
1 'polypeptide(L)'
;MAFDIYAMYLSHFHAARVRDGSGSSRGHSFQTVRAFLTRDWLLVLHHAALLLVFMPITLFFRRGLGDFFVGCFLTTEFSTPFVSIGKILIQLRLDNTVLHRINGVMVLLTFFVCRILLFPFMYWKYSRQLGVPLSAVPFHMPLHCNLGNLLILAPQIYWFFLLLKKANRLYLRGRKALDKEGLKAD
;
A
#
# COMPACT_ATOMS: atom_id res chain seq x y z
N MET A 1 13.84 2.13 -1.71
CA MET A 1 13.53 2.71 -0.38
C MET A 1 13.98 4.16 -0.22
N ALA A 2 15.29 4.49 -0.26
CA ALA A 2 15.73 5.90 -0.14
C ALA A 2 15.20 6.79 -1.28
N PHE A 3 15.26 6.27 -2.52
CA PHE A 3 14.64 6.90 -3.68
C PHE A 3 13.13 7.12 -3.49
N ASP A 4 12.42 6.16 -2.90
CA ASP A 4 10.96 6.24 -2.72
C ASP A 4 10.58 7.35 -1.73
N ILE A 5 11.34 7.49 -0.62
CA ILE A 5 11.17 8.60 0.33
C ILE A 5 11.37 9.95 -0.37
N TYR A 6 12.40 10.05 -1.21
CA TYR A 6 12.66 11.26 -1.99
C TYR A 6 11.53 11.55 -2.99
N ALA A 7 11.08 10.54 -3.73
CA ALA A 7 9.97 10.67 -4.69
C ALA A 7 8.65 11.04 -4.01
N MET A 8 8.38 10.50 -2.81
CA MET A 8 7.23 10.89 -1.98
C MET A 8 7.30 12.35 -1.56
N TYR A 9 8.46 12.81 -1.08
CA TYR A 9 8.67 14.22 -0.74
C TYR A 9 8.43 15.13 -1.94
N LEU A 10 8.99 14.77 -3.10
CA LEU A 10 8.85 15.53 -4.34
C LEU A 10 7.38 15.60 -4.78
N SER A 11 6.66 14.47 -4.73
CA SER A 11 5.22 14.43 -5.03
C SER A 11 4.41 15.32 -4.08
N HIS A 12 4.71 15.34 -2.78
CA HIS A 12 4.04 16.21 -1.82
C HIS A 12 4.32 17.69 -2.10
N PHE A 13 5.58 18.02 -2.42
CA PHE A 13 5.99 19.39 -2.74
C PHE A 13 5.27 19.93 -3.99
N HIS A 14 5.24 19.16 -5.08
CA HIS A 14 4.56 19.59 -6.30
C HIS A 14 3.04 19.62 -6.13
N ALA A 15 2.44 18.66 -5.42
CA ALA A 15 1.00 18.68 -5.14
C ALA A 15 0.58 19.90 -4.30
N ALA A 16 1.40 20.29 -3.32
CA ALA A 16 1.17 21.50 -2.53
C ALA A 16 1.24 22.77 -3.39
N ARG A 17 2.24 22.86 -4.29
CA ARG A 17 2.39 24.01 -5.20
C ARG A 17 1.22 24.19 -6.16
N VAL A 18 0.71 23.10 -6.74
CA VAL A 18 -0.46 23.15 -7.65
C VAL A 18 -1.72 23.60 -6.89
N ARG A 19 -1.84 23.24 -5.61
CA ARG A 19 -3.03 23.54 -4.81
C ARG A 19 -3.06 24.97 -4.27
N ASP A 20 -1.90 25.56 -4.01
CA ASP A 20 -1.79 26.90 -3.40
C ASP A 20 -1.81 28.05 -4.43
N GLY A 21 -1.93 27.75 -5.74
CA GLY A 21 -2.30 28.69 -6.82
C GLY A 21 -1.41 29.93 -7.02
N SER A 22 -0.35 30.10 -6.24
CA SER A 22 0.45 31.30 -6.18
C SER A 22 1.87 31.00 -6.65
N GLY A 23 2.35 31.80 -7.62
CA GLY A 23 3.76 31.90 -7.99
C GLY A 23 4.65 32.47 -6.87
N SER A 24 4.28 32.29 -5.60
CA SER A 24 5.19 32.53 -4.49
C SER A 24 6.15 31.36 -4.44
N SER A 25 7.38 31.66 -4.82
CA SER A 25 8.58 30.83 -4.76
C SER A 25 8.89 30.40 -3.33
N ARG A 26 8.02 29.58 -2.72
CA ARG A 26 8.33 28.85 -1.51
C ARG A 26 9.33 27.77 -1.90
N GLY A 27 10.61 28.04 -1.66
CA GLY A 27 11.69 27.07 -1.80
C GLY A 27 11.48 25.85 -0.89
N HIS A 28 12.44 24.93 -0.89
CA HIS A 28 12.46 23.81 0.05
C HIS A 28 12.57 24.34 1.50
N SER A 29 11.42 24.60 2.13
CA SER A 29 11.35 25.13 3.49
C SER A 29 11.16 24.00 4.50
N PHE A 30 11.69 24.20 5.72
CA PHE A 30 11.49 23.30 6.84
C PHE A 30 10.00 23.09 7.17
N GLN A 31 9.15 24.10 6.90
CA GLN A 31 7.69 23.97 7.03
C GLN A 31 7.10 22.96 6.04
N THR A 32 7.61 22.88 4.82
CA THR A 32 7.17 21.92 3.80
C THR A 32 7.56 20.50 4.19
N VAL A 33 8.77 20.31 4.72
CA VAL A 33 9.23 19.02 5.23
C VAL A 33 8.38 18.59 6.43
N ARG A 34 8.13 19.49 7.38
CA ARG A 34 7.26 19.21 8.53
C ARG A 34 5.84 18.84 8.10
N ALA A 35 5.27 19.52 7.11
CA ALA A 35 3.95 19.21 6.58
C ALA A 35 3.89 17.83 5.88
N PHE A 36 4.94 17.46 5.15
CA PHE A 36 5.07 16.13 4.55
C PHE A 36 5.13 15.03 5.62
N LEU A 37 5.97 15.23 6.65
CA LEU A 37 6.11 14.28 7.75
C LEU A 37 4.81 14.09 8.53
N THR A 38 4.00 15.14 8.74
CA THR A 38 2.75 15.03 9.50
C THR A 38 1.58 14.52 8.65
N ARG A 39 1.49 14.88 7.37
CA ARG A 39 0.38 14.45 6.50
C ARG A 39 0.54 13.03 5.98
N ASP A 40 1.74 12.66 5.57
CA ASP A 40 2.03 11.35 4.98
C ASP A 40 2.78 10.43 5.96
N TRP A 41 2.69 10.72 7.27
CA TRP A 41 3.44 10.06 8.35
C TRP A 41 3.47 8.52 8.22
N LEU A 42 2.33 7.89 7.98
CA LEU A 42 2.23 6.43 7.93
C LEU A 42 3.05 5.84 6.77
N LEU A 43 3.06 6.50 5.61
CA LEU A 43 3.87 6.07 4.47
C LEU A 43 5.35 6.37 4.70
N VAL A 44 5.68 7.52 5.29
CA VAL A 44 7.07 7.87 5.62
C VAL A 44 7.64 6.88 6.63
N LEU A 45 6.91 6.61 7.71
CA LEU A 45 7.29 5.65 8.74
C LEU A 45 7.49 4.25 8.13
N HIS A 46 6.60 3.82 7.23
CA HIS A 46 6.73 2.53 6.55
C HIS A 46 8.04 2.44 5.74
N HIS A 47 8.34 3.42 4.90
CA HIS A 47 9.56 3.39 4.08
C HIS A 47 10.83 3.60 4.93
N ALA A 48 10.75 4.39 6.00
CA ALA A 48 11.83 4.55 6.96
C ALA A 48 12.11 3.24 7.70
N ALA A 49 11.08 2.50 8.14
CA ALA A 49 11.24 1.19 8.76
C ALA A 49 11.83 0.17 7.76
N LEU A 50 11.37 0.17 6.51
CA LEU A 50 11.94 -0.69 5.47
C LEU A 50 13.44 -0.40 5.23
N LEU A 51 13.81 0.89 5.19
CA LEU A 51 15.18 1.33 4.95
C LEU A 51 16.10 1.12 6.15
N LEU A 52 15.66 1.48 7.36
CA LEU A 52 16.51 1.53 8.55
C LEU A 52 16.50 0.23 9.35
N VAL A 53 15.48 -0.60 9.19
CA VAL A 53 15.33 -1.84 9.96
C VAL A 53 15.37 -3.06 9.04
N PHE A 54 14.45 -3.17 8.07
CA PHE A 54 14.38 -4.38 7.24
C PHE A 54 15.59 -4.55 6.31
N MET A 55 16.09 -3.47 5.70
CA MET A 55 17.26 -3.54 4.82
C MET A 55 18.53 -4.03 5.54
N PRO A 56 18.95 -3.48 6.70
CA PRO A 56 20.11 -4.02 7.40
C PRO A 56 19.88 -5.44 7.93
N ILE A 57 18.66 -5.77 8.37
CA ILE A 57 18.31 -7.15 8.78
C ILE A 57 18.51 -8.13 7.61
N THR A 58 18.00 -7.77 6.43
CA THR A 58 18.06 -8.63 5.24
C THR A 58 19.47 -8.74 4.65
N LEU A 59 20.30 -7.70 4.74
CA LEU A 59 21.66 -7.70 4.19
C LEU A 59 22.72 -8.25 5.15
N PHE A 60 22.66 -7.90 6.44
CA PHE A 60 23.75 -8.18 7.37
C PHE A 60 23.42 -9.26 8.41
N PHE A 61 22.18 -9.29 8.92
CA PHE A 61 21.81 -10.21 10.01
C PHE A 61 21.24 -11.54 9.52
N ARG A 62 20.76 -11.59 8.27
CA ARG A 62 20.08 -12.74 7.68
C ARG A 62 20.94 -13.99 7.55
N ARG A 63 22.26 -13.85 7.34
CA ARG A 63 23.23 -14.97 7.20
C ARG A 63 22.74 -16.10 6.26
N GLY A 64 22.00 -15.76 5.19
CA GLY A 64 21.47 -16.72 4.21
C GLY A 64 20.18 -17.47 4.61
N LEU A 65 19.51 -17.10 5.70
CA LEU A 65 18.25 -17.70 6.14
C LEU A 65 17.03 -16.92 5.63
N GLY A 66 15.89 -17.57 5.40
CA GLY A 66 14.62 -16.86 5.15
C GLY A 66 14.44 -16.30 3.73
N ASP A 67 15.19 -16.79 2.75
CA ASP A 67 15.11 -16.42 1.33
C ASP A 67 13.68 -16.49 0.77
N PHE A 68 12.96 -17.54 1.15
CA PHE A 68 11.55 -17.71 0.82
C PHE A 68 10.67 -16.55 1.32
N PHE A 69 10.87 -16.12 2.57
CA PHE A 69 10.09 -15.04 3.18
C PHE A 69 10.41 -13.68 2.54
N VAL A 70 11.69 -13.42 2.25
CA VAL A 70 12.11 -12.20 1.56
C VAL A 70 11.56 -12.16 0.14
N GLY A 71 11.61 -13.27 -0.60
CA GLY A 71 11.00 -13.40 -1.92
C GLY A 71 9.49 -13.14 -1.87
N CYS A 72 8.80 -13.70 -0.88
CA CYS A 72 7.39 -13.43 -0.64
C CYS A 72 7.15 -11.92 -0.41
N PHE A 73 7.92 -11.26 0.44
CA PHE A 73 7.74 -9.83 0.68
C PHE A 73 8.01 -8.96 -0.55
N LEU A 74 8.91 -9.35 -1.45
CA LEU A 74 9.09 -8.65 -2.74
C LEU A 74 7.84 -8.73 -3.63
N THR A 75 7.06 -9.82 -3.56
CA THR A 75 5.81 -9.90 -4.32
C THR A 75 4.78 -8.84 -3.90
N THR A 76 4.90 -8.27 -2.69
CA THR A 76 4.02 -7.20 -2.22
C THR A 76 4.19 -5.90 -3.02
N GLU A 77 5.33 -5.73 -3.69
CA GLU A 77 5.60 -4.59 -4.56
C GLU A 77 4.77 -4.65 -5.85
N PHE A 78 4.30 -5.83 -6.26
CA PHE A 78 3.50 -5.99 -7.48
C PHE A 78 2.20 -5.17 -7.49
N SER A 79 1.60 -4.90 -6.33
CA SER A 79 0.40 -4.08 -6.25
C SER A 79 0.67 -2.58 -6.40
N THR A 80 1.92 -2.13 -6.19
CA THR A 80 2.29 -0.69 -6.22
C THR A 80 2.06 0.01 -7.57
N PRO A 81 2.38 -0.57 -8.75
CA PRO A 81 2.09 0.09 -10.03
C PRO A 81 0.60 0.43 -10.18
N PHE A 82 -0.30 -0.47 -9.79
CA PHE A 82 -1.74 -0.25 -9.90
C PHE A 82 -2.22 0.87 -8.96
N VAL A 83 -1.66 0.95 -7.74
CA VAL A 83 -1.95 2.04 -6.80
C VAL A 83 -1.45 3.38 -7.35
N SER A 84 -0.26 3.40 -7.93
CA SER A 84 0.34 4.59 -8.54
C SER A 84 -0.43 5.08 -9.77
N ILE A 85 -0.79 4.18 -10.69
CA ILE A 85 -1.67 4.49 -11.84
C ILE A 85 -2.99 5.09 -11.35
N GLY A 86 -3.58 4.51 -10.30
CA GLY A 86 -4.82 5.03 -9.72
C GLY A 86 -4.69 6.47 -9.22
N LYS A 87 -3.54 6.85 -8.64
CA LYS A 87 -3.26 8.24 -8.24
C LYS A 87 -3.03 9.15 -9.45
N ILE A 88 -2.29 8.69 -10.46
CA ILE A 88 -2.01 9.45 -11.69
C ILE A 88 -3.31 9.76 -12.43
N LEU A 89 -4.20 8.78 -12.60
CA LEU A 89 -5.50 9.00 -13.27
C LEU A 89 -6.35 10.05 -12.54
N ILE A 90 -6.31 10.08 -11.20
CA ILE A 90 -7.01 11.10 -10.42
C ILE A 90 -6.38 12.48 -10.64
N GLN A 91 -5.05 12.59 -10.67
CA GLN A 91 -4.35 13.84 -10.94
C GLN A 91 -4.65 14.39 -12.34
N LEU A 92 -4.81 13.50 -13.33
CA LEU A 92 -5.19 13.85 -14.69
C LEU A 92 -6.70 14.11 -14.87
N ARG A 93 -7.50 14.10 -13.79
CA ARG A 93 -8.98 14.22 -13.82
C ARG A 93 -9.68 13.16 -14.69
N LEU A 94 -9.09 11.97 -14.78
CA LEU A 94 -9.62 10.80 -15.50
C LEU A 94 -10.31 9.82 -14.53
N ASP A 95 -10.77 10.29 -13.37
CA ASP A 95 -11.34 9.47 -12.29
C ASP A 95 -12.75 8.92 -12.61
N ASN A 96 -13.44 9.47 -13.61
CA ASN A 96 -14.73 8.97 -14.08
C ASN A 96 -14.62 7.99 -15.28
N THR A 97 -13.40 7.63 -15.69
CA THR A 97 -13.20 6.77 -16.85
C THR A 97 -13.37 5.28 -16.50
N VAL A 98 -13.74 4.48 -17.51
CA VAL A 98 -13.75 3.00 -17.40
C VAL A 98 -12.36 2.48 -17.01
N LEU A 99 -11.30 3.11 -17.52
CA LEU A 99 -9.91 2.80 -17.16
C LEU A 99 -9.67 2.95 -15.65
N HIS A 100 -10.16 4.01 -15.02
CA HIS A 100 -10.06 4.19 -13.58
C HIS A 100 -10.80 3.09 -12.81
N ARG A 101 -11.96 2.65 -13.31
CA ARG A 101 -12.74 1.55 -12.72
C ARG A 101 -12.01 0.21 -12.81
N ILE A 102 -11.48 -0.12 -13.99
CA ILE A 102 -10.68 -1.34 -14.21
C ILE A 102 -9.44 -1.32 -13.32
N ASN A 103 -8.70 -0.21 -13.29
CA ASN A 103 -7.54 -0.08 -12.42
C ASN A 103 -7.92 -0.21 -10.93
N GLY A 104 -9.08 0.32 -10.52
CA GLY A 104 -9.60 0.14 -9.17
C GLY A 104 -9.82 -1.33 -8.79
N VAL A 105 -10.37 -2.14 -9.70
CA VAL A 105 -10.51 -3.59 -9.50
C VAL A 105 -9.13 -4.27 -9.43
N MET A 106 -8.22 -3.91 -10.33
CA MET A 106 -6.84 -4.43 -10.33
C MET A 106 -6.11 -4.10 -9.03
N VAL A 107 -6.28 -2.90 -8.48
CA VAL A 107 -5.72 -2.51 -7.17
C VAL A 107 -6.27 -3.42 -6.07
N LEU A 108 -7.59 -3.61 -6.00
CA LEU A 108 -8.18 -4.44 -4.95
C LEU A 108 -7.72 -5.90 -5.04
N LEU A 109 -7.71 -6.46 -6.25
CA LEU A 109 -7.30 -7.84 -6.50
C LEU A 109 -5.82 -8.05 -6.15
N THR A 110 -4.93 -7.21 -6.68
CA THR A 110 -3.49 -7.36 -6.46
C THR A 110 -3.10 -7.07 -5.02
N PHE A 111 -3.74 -6.09 -4.37
CA PHE A 111 -3.49 -5.82 -2.96
C PHE A 111 -3.94 -6.99 -2.08
N PHE A 112 -5.11 -7.57 -2.35
CA PHE A 112 -5.59 -8.73 -1.61
C PHE A 112 -4.67 -9.95 -1.80
N VAL A 113 -4.38 -10.32 -3.04
CA VAL A 113 -3.60 -11.52 -3.36
C VAL A 113 -2.14 -11.38 -2.92
N CYS A 114 -1.47 -10.30 -3.32
CA CYS A 114 -0.03 -10.15 -3.13
C CYS A 114 0.34 -9.68 -1.72
N ARG A 115 -0.59 -9.11 -0.94
CA ARG A 115 -0.28 -8.57 0.40
C ARG A 115 -1.02 -9.26 1.52
N ILE A 116 -2.29 -9.59 1.36
CA ILE A 116 -3.08 -10.21 2.44
C ILE A 116 -2.95 -11.73 2.37
N LEU A 117 -3.28 -12.32 1.22
CA LEU A 117 -3.27 -13.78 1.02
C LEU A 117 -1.86 -14.38 1.07
N LEU A 118 -0.84 -13.55 0.85
CA LEU A 118 0.55 -13.91 0.99
C LEU A 118 0.87 -14.49 2.39
N PHE A 119 0.33 -13.90 3.47
CA PHE A 119 0.62 -14.35 4.83
C PHE A 119 0.04 -15.76 5.09
N PRO A 120 -1.26 -16.04 4.87
CA PRO A 120 -1.79 -17.41 4.93
C PRO A 120 -1.02 -18.40 4.04
N PHE A 121 -0.62 -17.99 2.84
CA PHE A 121 0.17 -18.82 1.93
C PHE A 121 1.55 -19.18 2.52
N MET A 122 2.24 -18.23 3.15
CA MET A 122 3.51 -18.47 3.82
C MET A 122 3.36 -19.48 4.97
N TYR A 123 2.31 -19.34 5.79
CA TYR A 123 2.02 -20.28 6.88
C TYR A 123 1.66 -21.67 6.36
N TRP A 124 0.95 -21.76 5.24
CA TRP A 124 0.62 -23.02 4.59
C TRP A 124 1.83 -23.74 4.01
N LYS A 125 2.72 -23.02 3.32
CA LYS A 125 3.97 -23.60 2.82
C LYS A 125 4.87 -24.09 3.96
N TYR A 126 4.95 -23.31 5.04
CA TYR A 126 5.67 -23.70 6.24
C TYR A 126 5.09 -24.96 6.90
N SER A 127 3.76 -25.02 7.07
CA SER A 127 3.03 -26.21 7.56
C SER A 127 3.37 -27.46 6.73
N ARG A 128 3.32 -27.36 5.40
CA ARG A 128 3.61 -28.50 4.52
C ARG A 128 5.06 -28.98 4.60
N GLN A 129 6.01 -28.06 4.81
CA GLN A 129 7.42 -28.42 4.93
C GLN A 129 7.72 -29.17 6.23
N LEU A 130 6.99 -28.88 7.31
CA LEU A 130 7.17 -29.54 8.62
C LEU A 130 6.17 -30.67 8.89
N GLY A 131 5.18 -30.89 8.02
CA GLY A 131 4.14 -31.90 8.20
C GLY A 131 3.18 -31.62 9.36
N VAL A 132 3.13 -30.39 9.88
CA VAL A 132 2.28 -29.99 11.02
C VAL A 132 0.94 -29.42 10.53
N PRO A 133 -0.17 -29.61 11.27
CA PRO A 133 -1.46 -29.01 10.90
C PRO A 133 -1.40 -27.48 10.94
N LEU A 134 -2.11 -26.82 10.02
CA LEU A 134 -2.15 -25.35 9.88
C LEU A 134 -2.47 -24.60 11.17
N SER A 135 -3.35 -25.15 12.02
CA SER A 135 -3.74 -24.58 13.31
C SER A 135 -2.62 -24.61 14.35
N ALA A 136 -1.65 -25.54 14.22
CA ALA A 136 -0.53 -25.66 15.14
C ALA A 136 0.67 -24.79 14.73
N VAL A 137 0.71 -24.27 13.49
CA VAL A 137 1.82 -23.46 12.97
C VAL A 137 2.12 -22.24 13.85
N PRO A 138 1.14 -21.43 14.29
CA PRO A 138 1.43 -20.27 15.11
C PRO A 138 2.04 -20.63 16.47
N PHE A 139 1.76 -21.82 17.00
CA PHE A 139 2.28 -22.28 18.29
C PHE A 139 3.66 -22.95 18.17
N HIS A 140 3.99 -23.49 16.99
CA HIS A 140 5.31 -24.06 16.70
C HIS A 140 6.35 -23.00 16.34
N MET A 141 5.91 -21.87 15.80
CA MET A 141 6.77 -20.80 15.32
C MET A 141 7.15 -19.85 16.49
N PRO A 142 8.41 -19.42 16.61
CA PRO A 142 8.82 -18.50 17.67
C PRO A 142 7.94 -17.26 17.72
N LEU A 143 7.55 -16.82 18.91
CA LEU A 143 6.61 -15.71 19.11
C LEU A 143 7.05 -14.44 18.38
N HIS A 144 8.35 -14.14 18.37
CA HIS A 144 8.92 -12.99 17.66
C HIS A 144 8.65 -13.01 16.16
N CYS A 145 8.59 -14.19 15.54
CA CYS A 145 8.35 -14.32 14.11
C CYS A 145 6.87 -14.11 13.76
N ASN A 146 5.96 -14.62 14.60
CA ASN A 146 4.53 -14.32 14.49
C ASN A 146 4.24 -12.84 14.72
N LEU A 147 4.88 -12.23 15.73
CA LEU A 147 4.79 -10.79 16.00
C LEU A 147 5.30 -9.97 14.82
N GLY A 148 6.44 -10.36 14.23
CA GLY A 148 6.98 -9.72 13.04
C GLY A 148 6.02 -9.79 11.85
N ASN A 149 5.45 -10.97 11.57
CA ASN A 149 4.45 -11.14 10.52
C ASN A 149 3.21 -10.31 10.77
N LEU A 150 2.70 -10.29 12.00
CA LEU A 150 1.53 -9.49 12.37
C LEU A 150 1.81 -7.99 12.21
N LEU A 151 3.00 -7.54 12.62
CA LEU A 151 3.42 -6.14 12.50
C LEU A 151 3.49 -5.68 11.04
N ILE A 152 3.90 -6.57 10.12
CA ILE A 152 3.93 -6.27 8.68
C ILE A 152 2.52 -6.37 8.08
N LEU A 153 1.69 -7.32 8.50
CA LEU A 153 0.33 -7.52 7.98
C LEU A 153 -0.65 -6.42 8.42
N ALA A 154 -0.55 -5.93 9.66
CA ALA A 154 -1.44 -4.92 10.22
C ALA A 154 -1.60 -3.65 9.33
N PRO A 155 -0.52 -2.98 8.88
CA PRO A 155 -0.64 -1.83 7.98
C PRO A 155 -1.26 -2.21 6.63
N GLN A 156 -1.02 -3.43 6.13
CA GLN A 156 -1.61 -3.90 4.88
C GLN A 156 -3.13 -4.05 5.01
N ILE A 157 -3.62 -4.68 6.10
CA ILE A 157 -5.06 -4.80 6.37
C ILE A 157 -5.70 -3.42 6.50
N TYR A 158 -5.05 -2.51 7.24
CA TYR A 158 -5.54 -1.14 7.40
C TYR A 158 -5.68 -0.42 6.05
N TRP A 159 -4.66 -0.47 5.19
CA TRP A 159 -4.72 0.15 3.87
C TRP A 159 -5.75 -0.51 2.96
N PHE A 160 -5.89 -1.83 3.01
CA PHE A 160 -6.92 -2.53 2.25
C PHE A 160 -8.33 -2.09 2.66
N PHE A 161 -8.58 -1.93 3.96
CA PHE A 161 -9.85 -1.39 4.44
C PHE A 161 -10.12 0.03 3.91
N LEU A 162 -9.09 0.89 3.87
CA LEU A 162 -9.22 2.22 3.27
C LEU A 162 -9.52 2.17 1.76
N LEU A 163 -8.91 1.23 1.04
CA LEU A 163 -9.18 1.00 -0.39
C LEU A 163 -10.61 0.53 -0.62
N LEU A 164 -11.11 -0.42 0.19
CA LEU A 164 -12.50 -0.88 0.15
C LEU A 164 -13.48 0.27 0.44
N LYS A 165 -13.20 1.09 1.46
CA LYS A 165 -14.01 2.27 1.78
C LYS A 165 -14.03 3.27 0.61
N LYS A 166 -12.90 3.47 -0.07
CA LYS A 166 -12.81 4.31 -1.27
C LYS A 166 -13.63 3.72 -2.42
N ALA A 167 -13.50 2.43 -2.69
CA ALA A 167 -14.24 1.72 -3.74
C ALA A 167 -15.75 1.78 -3.50
N ASN A 168 -16.20 1.53 -2.27
CA ASN A 168 -17.62 1.62 -1.90
C ASN A 168 -18.19 3.04 -2.12
N ARG A 169 -17.43 4.08 -1.74
CA ARG A 169 -17.85 5.47 -2.01
C ARG A 169 -17.98 5.76 -3.51
N LEU A 170 -17.07 5.23 -4.34
CA LEU A 170 -17.13 5.39 -5.79
C LEU A 170 -18.33 4.64 -6.39
N TYR A 171 -18.57 3.41 -5.94
CA TYR A 171 -19.72 2.61 -6.35
C TYR A 171 -21.06 3.29 -6.03
N LEU A 172 -21.22 3.80 -4.80
CA LEU A 172 -22.42 4.51 -4.38
C LEU A 172 -22.64 5.81 -5.16
N ARG A 173 -21.58 6.53 -5.53
CA ARG A 173 -21.67 7.71 -6.40
C ARG A 173 -22.14 7.34 -7.82
N GLY A 174 -21.58 6.27 -8.38
CA GLY A 174 -21.98 5.76 -9.70
C GLY A 174 -23.44 5.33 -9.73
N ARG A 175 -23.92 4.61 -8.70
CA ARG A 175 -25.33 4.20 -8.60
C ARG A 175 -26.28 5.41 -8.55
N LYS A 176 -25.97 6.41 -7.72
CA LYS A 176 -26.76 7.66 -7.64
C LYS A 176 -26.78 8.44 -8.96
N ALA A 177 -25.76 8.34 -9.80
CA ALA A 177 -25.75 8.97 -11.11
C ALA A 177 -26.68 8.23 -12.08
N LEU A 178 -26.63 6.90 -12.10
CA LEU A 178 -27.53 6.06 -12.91
C LEU A 178 -29.00 6.26 -12.53
N ASP A 179 -29.32 6.28 -11.23
CA ASP A 179 -30.69 6.49 -10.75
C ASP A 179 -31.26 7.86 -11.20
N LYS A 180 -30.41 8.90 -11.27
CA LYS A 180 -30.79 10.24 -11.73
C LYS A 180 -30.99 10.34 -13.25
N GLU A 181 -30.28 9.54 -14.03
CA GLU A 181 -30.46 9.48 -15.48
C GLU A 181 -31.73 8.71 -15.83
N GLY A 182 -32.03 7.62 -15.12
CA GLY A 182 -33.29 6.88 -15.27
C GLY A 182 -34.52 7.75 -14.98
N LEU A 183 -34.51 8.52 -13.90
CA LEU A 183 -35.62 9.42 -13.53
C LEU A 183 -35.83 10.60 -14.50
N LYS A 184 -34.88 10.88 -15.41
CA LYS A 184 -35.03 11.94 -16.44
C LYS A 184 -35.51 11.39 -17.77
N ALA A 185 -35.49 10.08 -17.95
CA ALA A 185 -35.92 9.40 -19.17
C ALA A 185 -37.41 9.01 -19.13
N ASP A 186 -38.03 9.10 -17.95
CA ASP A 186 -39.46 8.94 -17.69
C ASP A 186 -40.16 10.32 -17.61
#